data_AF-A0A1S3M4Q0-F1
#
_entry.id   AF-A0A1S3M4Q0-F1
#
_cell.length_a   1.000
_cell.length_b   1.000
_cell.length_c   1.000
_cell.angle_alpha   90.00
_cell.angle_beta   90.00
_cell.angle_gamma   90.00
#
_symmetry.space_group_name_H-M   'P 1'
#
loop_
_entity.id
_entity.type
_entity.pdbx_description
1 polymer ?
#
loop_
_entity_poly.entity_id
_entity_poly.type
_entity_poly.pdbx_seq_one_letter_code
_entity_poly.pdbx_strand_id
1 'polypeptide(L)'
;MARQAREVSLYDCIYRRAEGYDSKLHRDDREHSNSRGLDLYSEESSRPAPVLSSSEYGRHMPPVLYKPGRQFARIAHIHTEFFRKNGITRNFEEGYGSVVPV
;
A
#
# COMPACT_ATOMS: atom_id res chain seq x y z
N MET A 1 16.29 -8.64 20.54
CA MET A 1 17.54 -7.86 20.56
C MET A 1 17.15 -6.39 20.67
N ALA A 2 17.28 -5.78 21.84
CA ALA A 2 16.95 -4.36 22.03
C ALA A 2 17.97 -3.52 21.24
N ARG A 3 17.49 -2.60 20.39
CA ARG A 3 18.35 -1.70 19.62
C ARG A 3 19.00 -0.74 20.63
N GLN A 4 20.29 -0.91 20.88
CA GLN A 4 21.04 0.00 21.76
C GLN A 4 21.03 1.38 21.12
N ALA A 5 20.41 2.35 21.78
CA ALA A 5 20.39 3.72 21.30
C ALA A 5 21.84 4.20 21.20
N ARG A 6 22.19 4.72 20.03
CA ARG A 6 23.53 5.25 19.79
C ARG A 6 23.77 6.35 20.81
N GLU A 7 24.87 6.27 21.55
CA GLU A 7 25.24 7.33 22.49
C GLU A 7 25.53 8.59 21.67
N VAL A 8 24.65 9.60 21.79
CA VAL A 8 24.80 10.87 21.10
C VAL A 8 25.24 11.91 22.13
N SER A 9 26.41 12.51 21.91
CA SER A 9 26.87 13.59 22.77
C SER A 9 26.01 14.85 22.54
N LEU A 10 25.71 15.59 23.61
CA LEU A 10 24.94 16.84 23.50
C LEU A 10 25.63 17.83 22.55
N TYR A 11 26.96 17.81 22.55
CA TYR A 11 27.78 18.62 21.65
C TYR A 11 27.50 18.29 20.18
N ASP A 12 27.54 17.01 19.80
CA ASP A 12 27.26 16.60 18.42
C ASP A 12 25.84 16.99 17.98
N CYS A 13 24.84 16.91 18.87
CA CYS A 13 23.46 17.34 18.56
C CYS A 13 23.35 18.82 18.21
N ILE A 14 24.17 19.67 18.85
CA ILE A 14 24.13 21.13 18.67
C ILE A 14 24.96 21.53 17.46
N TYR A 15 26.17 20.99 17.32
CA TYR A 15 27.15 21.47 16.35
C TYR A 15 27.19 20.68 15.04
N ARG A 16 26.60 19.48 14.98
CA ARG A 16 26.64 18.61 13.79
C ARG A 16 25.31 18.58 13.03
N ARG A 17 24.59 19.71 13.02
CA ARG A 17 23.37 19.86 12.22
C ARG A 17 23.72 19.90 10.74
N ALA A 18 22.87 19.30 9.91
CA ALA A 18 23.05 19.35 8.47
C ALA A 18 22.91 20.81 8.00
N GLU A 19 23.93 21.31 7.30
CA GLU A 19 23.90 22.64 6.71
C GLU A 19 23.03 22.61 5.44
N GLY A 20 22.00 23.46 5.37
CA GLY A 20 21.12 23.55 4.20
C GLY A 20 19.73 24.12 4.51
N TYR A 21 19.06 24.65 3.49
CA TYR A 21 17.69 25.16 3.59
C TYR A 21 16.74 24.27 2.78
N ASP A 22 15.68 23.76 3.41
CA ASP A 22 14.58 23.07 2.72
C ASP A 22 13.38 24.02 2.57
N SER A 23 13.15 24.49 1.34
CA SER A 23 12.04 25.38 1.00
C SER A 23 10.65 24.72 1.13
N LYS A 24 10.59 23.39 1.30
CA LYS A 24 9.35 22.66 1.57
C LYS A 24 8.99 22.62 3.05
N LEU A 25 9.84 23.15 3.93
CA LEU A 25 9.61 23.24 5.36
C LEU A 25 9.01 24.61 5.70
N HIS A 26 7.96 24.64 6.53
CA HIS A 26 7.08 25.80 6.57
C HIS A 26 7.69 27.05 7.24
N ARG A 27 8.50 26.96 8.31
CA ARG A 27 9.20 28.12 8.92
C ARG A 27 10.25 27.76 9.98
N ASP A 28 10.11 26.61 10.63
CA ASP A 28 11.07 26.13 11.64
C ASP A 28 11.85 24.95 11.07
N ASP A 29 13.18 24.94 11.26
CA ASP A 29 14.12 23.85 10.92
C ASP A 29 13.86 22.54 11.70
N ARG A 30 12.61 22.29 12.13
CA ARG A 30 12.21 21.01 12.70
C ARG A 30 12.25 19.97 11.58
N GLU A 31 13.33 19.19 11.57
CA GLU A 31 13.58 18.07 10.64
C GLU A 31 12.35 17.16 10.46
N HIS A 32 11.51 17.02 11.49
CA HIS A 32 10.31 16.17 11.50
C HIS A 32 8.98 16.92 11.45
N SER A 33 8.93 18.12 10.88
CA SER A 33 7.67 18.84 10.67
C SER A 33 6.64 17.96 9.96
N ASN A 34 5.40 17.91 10.48
CA ASN A 34 4.33 17.04 10.00
C ASN A 34 4.73 15.56 9.91
N SER A 35 5.44 15.06 10.93
CA SER A 35 5.93 13.68 11.04
C SER A 35 6.77 13.19 9.85
N ARG A 36 7.35 14.11 9.08
CA ARG A 36 8.24 13.77 7.96
C ARG A 36 9.48 13.03 8.47
N GLY A 37 9.78 11.90 7.86
CA GLY A 37 10.93 11.07 8.21
C GLY A 37 10.75 10.24 9.48
N LEU A 38 9.58 10.27 10.12
CA LEU A 38 9.23 9.38 11.24
C LEU A 38 8.33 8.24 10.74
N ASP A 39 8.63 7.01 11.13
CA ASP A 39 7.78 5.85 10.86
C ASP A 39 6.79 5.63 12.01
N LEU A 40 5.88 6.59 12.14
CA LEU A 40 4.90 6.59 13.24
C LEU A 40 4.05 5.31 13.29
N TYR A 41 3.75 4.71 12.13
CA TYR A 41 2.92 3.51 12.08
C TYR A 41 3.59 2.32 12.76
N SER A 42 4.84 2.01 12.39
CA SER A 42 5.55 0.87 13.00
C SER A 42 5.87 1.15 14.46
N GLU A 43 6.26 2.40 14.77
CA GLU A 43 6.58 2.81 16.13
C GLU A 43 5.38 2.68 17.05
N GLU A 44 4.22 3.25 16.71
CA GLU A 44 3.00 3.13 17.52
C GLU A 44 2.49 1.68 17.60
N SER A 45 2.51 0.93 16.49
CA SER A 45 2.06 -0.46 16.45
C SER A 45 2.92 -1.41 17.29
N SER A 46 4.19 -1.07 17.51
CA SER A 46 5.12 -1.86 18.33
C SER A 46 5.01 -1.57 19.83
N ARG A 47 4.26 -0.55 20.25
CA ARG A 47 4.17 -0.16 21.65
C ARG A 47 3.38 -1.20 22.45
N PRO A 48 3.87 -1.64 23.61
CA PRO A 48 3.14 -2.59 24.46
C PRO A 48 1.89 -1.98 25.10
N ALA A 49 1.89 -0.66 25.31
CA ALA A 49 0.76 0.08 25.85
C ALA A 49 0.48 1.31 24.98
N PRO A 50 -0.79 1.50 24.52
CA PRO A 50 -1.19 2.70 23.80
C PRO A 50 -1.07 3.93 24.71
N VAL A 51 -0.52 5.02 24.18
CA VAL A 51 -0.37 6.30 24.92
C VAL A 51 -1.70 7.02 25.06
N LEU A 52 -2.53 6.95 24.02
CA LEU A 52 -3.87 7.52 23.96
C LEU A 52 -4.87 6.42 23.60
N SER A 53 -6.13 6.60 23.95
CA SER A 53 -7.21 5.70 23.51
C SER A 53 -7.28 5.55 21.98
N SER A 54 -6.83 6.58 21.25
CA SER A 54 -6.73 6.61 19.78
C SER A 54 -5.41 6.09 19.20
N SER A 55 -4.41 5.71 20.02
CA SER A 55 -3.03 5.41 19.57
C SER A 55 -2.81 4.02 18.93
N GLU A 56 -3.87 3.41 18.37
CA GLU A 56 -3.73 2.34 17.37
C GLU A 56 -3.94 2.99 15.99
N TYR A 57 -2.94 3.71 15.52
CA TYR A 57 -3.10 4.63 14.39
C TYR A 57 -3.81 4.03 13.17
N GLY A 58 -4.96 4.61 12.80
CA GLY A 58 -5.73 4.30 11.60
C GLY A 58 -6.84 3.23 11.70
N ARG A 59 -7.49 3.05 12.85
CA ARG A 59 -8.50 1.99 13.02
C ARG A 59 -9.62 1.96 11.93
N HIS A 60 -9.51 1.03 10.98
CA HIS A 60 -10.44 -0.09 10.85
C HIS A 60 -9.66 -1.31 11.36
N MET A 61 -10.07 -1.93 12.47
CA MET A 61 -9.40 -3.15 12.93
C MET A 61 -9.37 -4.16 11.77
N PRO A 62 -8.24 -4.85 11.49
CA PRO A 62 -8.28 -6.02 10.63
C PRO A 62 -9.09 -7.04 11.42
N PRO A 63 -10.32 -7.37 10.99
CA PRO A 63 -11.08 -8.27 11.79
C PRO A 63 -10.53 -9.65 11.47
N VAL A 64 -9.74 -10.20 12.40
CA VAL A 64 -9.24 -11.58 12.28
C VAL A 64 -10.42 -12.56 12.16
N LEU A 65 -11.61 -12.16 12.64
CA LEU A 65 -12.86 -12.94 12.60
C LEU A 65 -13.99 -12.38 11.73
N TYR A 66 -14.07 -11.07 11.50
CA TYR A 66 -15.14 -10.46 10.71
C TYR A 66 -14.72 -10.26 9.25
N LYS A 67 -15.10 -11.20 8.39
CA LYS A 67 -15.07 -10.98 6.94
C LYS A 67 -16.35 -10.21 6.59
N PRO A 68 -16.29 -8.89 6.32
CA PRO A 68 -17.47 -8.19 5.84
C PRO A 68 -17.99 -8.93 4.61
N GLY A 69 -19.30 -9.22 4.59
CA GLY A 69 -19.92 -9.84 3.43
C GLY A 69 -19.61 -9.01 2.19
N ARG A 70 -19.31 -9.67 1.06
CA ARG A 70 -19.10 -9.03 -0.25
C ARG A 70 -20.43 -8.51 -0.83
N GLN A 71 -21.24 -7.82 -0.04
CA GLN A 71 -22.56 -7.34 -0.45
C GLN A 71 -22.49 -6.32 -1.60
N PHE A 72 -21.41 -5.54 -1.68
CA PHE A 72 -21.18 -4.53 -2.73
C PHE A 72 -19.84 -4.72 -3.46
N ALA A 73 -19.35 -5.97 -3.56
CA ALA A 73 -18.12 -6.22 -4.30
C ALA A 73 -18.32 -6.00 -5.80
N ARG A 74 -17.34 -5.39 -6.47
CA ARG A 74 -17.35 -5.24 -7.94
C ARG A 74 -17.26 -6.62 -8.58
N ILE A 75 -18.22 -6.93 -9.45
CA ILE A 75 -18.25 -8.17 -10.24
C ILE A 75 -17.81 -7.85 -11.67
N ALA A 76 -16.90 -8.64 -12.21
CA ALA A 76 -16.37 -8.45 -13.56
C ALA A 76 -17.30 -9.07 -14.62
N HIS A 77 -18.52 -8.52 -14.78
CA HIS A 77 -19.56 -9.04 -15.69
C HIS A 77 -19.07 -9.24 -17.12
N ILE A 78 -18.32 -8.27 -17.66
CA ILE A 78 -17.77 -8.34 -19.02
C ILE A 78 -16.86 -9.57 -19.18
N HIS A 79 -15.99 -9.81 -18.19
CA HIS A 79 -15.06 -10.92 -18.25
C HIS A 79 -15.75 -12.28 -18.12
N THR A 80 -16.85 -12.35 -17.37
CA THR A 80 -17.59 -13.61 -17.14
C THR A 80 -18.56 -13.94 -18.27
N GLU A 81 -19.19 -12.93 -18.86
CA GLU A 81 -20.27 -13.13 -19.84
C GLU A 81 -19.74 -13.10 -21.28
N PHE A 82 -18.83 -12.17 -21.58
CA PHE A 82 -18.39 -11.92 -22.95
C PHE A 82 -17.28 -12.89 -23.39
N PHE A 83 -16.39 -13.27 -22.47
CA PHE A 83 -15.27 -14.13 -22.76
C PHE A 83 -15.54 -15.56 -22.31
N ARG A 84 -15.74 -16.47 -23.28
CA ARG A 84 -15.87 -17.91 -23.02
C ARG A 84 -14.50 -18.57 -23.10
N LYS A 85 -14.22 -19.48 -22.16
CA LYS A 85 -12.98 -20.30 -22.18
C LYS A 85 -12.99 -21.37 -23.27
N ASN A 86 -14.18 -21.74 -23.74
CA ASN A 86 -14.32 -22.69 -24.83
C ASN A 86 -14.09 -21.93 -26.14
N GLY A 87 -13.19 -22.46 -26.99
CA GLY A 87 -12.93 -21.90 -28.31
C GLY A 87 -14.19 -21.85 -29.18
N ILE A 88 -14.13 -21.08 -30.26
CA ILE A 88 -15.19 -20.99 -31.26
C ILE A 88 -15.43 -22.39 -31.83
N THR A 89 -16.61 -22.97 -31.61
CA THR A 89 -17.05 -24.13 -32.40
C THR A 89 -17.35 -23.63 -33.80
N ARG A 90 -16.31 -23.56 -34.65
CA ARG A 90 -16.46 -23.26 -36.06
C ARG A 90 -17.08 -24.50 -36.71
N ASN A 91 -18.41 -24.53 -36.77
CA ASN A 91 -19.10 -25.42 -37.68
C ASN A 91 -18.79 -24.90 -39.09
N PHE A 92 -17.76 -25.45 -39.71
CA PHE A 92 -17.68 -25.41 -41.16
C PHE A 92 -18.80 -26.31 -41.64
N GLU A 93 -19.91 -25.72 -42.08
CA GLU A 93 -20.73 -26.44 -43.05
C GLU A 93 -19.83 -26.65 -44.27
N GLU A 94 -19.56 -27.92 -44.61
CA GLU A 94 -18.85 -28.35 -45.81
C GLU A 94 -19.58 -27.80 -47.04
N GLY A 95 -19.17 -26.63 -47.52
CA GLY A 95 -20.00 -25.91 -48.46
C GLY A 95 -19.35 -24.76 -49.20
N TYR A 96 -18.04 -24.82 -49.51
CA TYR A 96 -17.49 -24.07 -50.64
C TYR A 96 -16.39 -24.93 -51.28
N GLY A 97 -16.58 -25.25 -52.57
CA GLY A 97 -15.87 -26.31 -53.30
C GLY A 97 -14.34 -26.18 -53.34
N SER A 98 -13.69 -27.30 -53.71
CA SER A 98 -12.24 -27.42 -53.88
C SER A 98 -11.72 -26.41 -54.90
N VAL A 99 -10.84 -25.51 -54.46
CA VAL A 99 -10.06 -24.64 -55.35
C VAL A 99 -8.71 -25.29 -55.55
N VAL A 100 -8.46 -25.78 -56.76
CA VAL A 100 -7.15 -26.29 -57.18
C VAL A 100 -6.42 -25.16 -57.91
N PRO A 101 -5.21 -24.74 -57.49
CA PRO A 101 -4.43 -23.75 -58.21
C PRO A 101 -3.82 -24.35 -59.48
N VAL A 102 -3.83 -23.57 -60.57
CA VAL A 102 -3.02 -23.79 -61.79
C VAL A 102 -1.65 -23.15 -61.58
#